data_AF-M4T8M9-F1
#
_entry.id   AF-M4T8M9-F1
#
_cell.length_a   1.000
_cell.length_b   1.000
_cell.length_c   1.000
_cell.angle_alpha   90.00
_cell.angle_beta   90.00
_cell.angle_gamma   90.00
#
_symmetry.space_group_name_H-M   'P 1'
#
loop_
_entity.id
_entity.type
_entity.pdbx_description
1 polymer ?
#
loop_
_entity_poly.entity_id
_entity_poly.type
_entity_poly.pdbx_seq_one_letter_code
_entity_poly.pdbx_strand_id
1 'polypeptide(L)'
;MLLVQNNLAKQRTDWYNDNEGRESLRTRYTIGMLCASALLYSRHVEAAAGDAVKHDNVKAICDVAADGQKLMATLLKNMQDLGREARIAQLRSLRLQVYDAATNQGQTPKHTTAVWSMLTEQIERASTIVAGTAAATAIKGARDVGRLQGAITEFLETQADASAATKGCLQASNGGTNIINDKTQLYSTYANCKLDLAEPTAGATALTVITKTGIQGKLRNGLSHGATTDSSANTDCDAGMGTGTYKLTYGTTGHSVTGHVPKLAGGLLTVDTNGFTVPELATKVAASTATEYLGAAVTAAENLTPFIESADINTIGTLKYAAIFKDSARHYFLNKSKTEAQEDNSLPSLIEAAFDDDAGVKKDMYETASNYPIPEELRPSVAQD
;
A
#
# COMPACT_ATOMS: atom_id res chain seq x y z
N MET A 1 36.55 -6.87 -88.25
CA MET A 1 37.27 -7.50 -87.12
C MET A 1 37.66 -6.49 -86.02
N LEU A 2 36.81 -5.49 -85.71
CA LEU A 2 37.02 -4.51 -84.63
C LEU A 2 35.71 -4.14 -83.88
N LEU A 3 34.60 -4.84 -84.17
CA LEU A 3 33.28 -4.62 -83.55
C LEU A 3 32.81 -5.80 -82.68
N VAL A 4 33.59 -6.88 -82.57
CA VAL A 4 33.27 -8.06 -81.74
C VAL A 4 34.06 -8.06 -80.42
N GLN A 5 35.20 -7.36 -80.34
CA GLN A 5 36.02 -7.33 -79.11
C GLN A 5 35.51 -6.35 -78.04
N ASN A 6 34.77 -5.30 -78.39
CA ASN A 6 34.25 -4.33 -77.41
C ASN A 6 33.01 -4.82 -76.63
N ASN A 7 32.25 -5.80 -77.15
CA ASN A 7 31.08 -6.34 -76.43
C ASN A 7 31.44 -7.42 -75.39
N LEU A 8 32.57 -8.12 -75.55
CA LEU A 8 33.02 -9.15 -74.60
C LEU A 8 33.71 -8.58 -73.36
N ALA A 9 34.26 -7.37 -73.43
CA ALA A 9 34.85 -6.69 -72.28
C ALA A 9 33.77 -6.15 -71.33
N LYS A 10 32.65 -5.63 -71.87
CA LYS A 10 31.55 -5.05 -71.07
C LYS A 10 30.73 -6.12 -70.33
N GLN A 11 30.43 -7.26 -70.98
CA GLN A 11 29.74 -8.40 -70.33
C GLN A 11 30.55 -9.07 -69.21
N ARG A 12 31.89 -8.97 -69.24
CA ARG A 12 32.75 -9.58 -68.22
C ARG A 12 32.81 -8.78 -66.92
N THR A 13 32.76 -7.45 -66.99
CA THR A 13 32.68 -6.56 -65.82
C THR A 13 31.32 -6.62 -65.12
N ASP A 14 30.23 -6.76 -65.88
CA ASP A 14 28.88 -6.81 -65.29
C ASP A 14 28.60 -8.17 -64.59
N TRP A 15 29.23 -9.28 -65.02
CA TRP A 15 29.10 -10.59 -64.36
C TRP A 15 29.97 -10.72 -63.08
N TYR A 16 31.07 -9.97 -62.98
CA TYR A 16 31.96 -10.00 -61.81
C TYR A 16 31.39 -9.19 -60.63
N ASN A 17 30.79 -8.03 -60.90
CA ASN A 17 30.18 -7.19 -59.87
C ASN A 17 28.89 -7.79 -59.26
N ASP A 18 28.20 -8.67 -59.99
CA ASP A 18 26.92 -9.25 -59.57
C ASP A 18 27.06 -10.54 -58.73
N ASN A 19 28.27 -11.13 -58.69
CA ASN A 19 28.61 -12.34 -57.92
C ASN A 19 29.33 -12.06 -56.59
N GLU A 20 30.14 -11.00 -56.47
CA GLU A 20 30.75 -10.62 -55.18
C GLU A 20 29.70 -10.19 -54.13
N GLY A 21 28.59 -9.59 -54.57
CA GLY A 21 27.48 -9.24 -53.68
C GLY A 21 26.71 -10.46 -53.14
N ARG A 22 26.62 -11.56 -53.91
CA ARG A 22 25.81 -12.74 -53.55
C ARG A 22 26.53 -13.76 -52.68
N GLU A 23 27.85 -13.91 -52.80
CA GLU A 23 28.63 -14.79 -51.91
C GLU A 23 28.91 -14.17 -50.54
N SER A 24 29.00 -12.83 -50.46
CA SER A 24 29.09 -12.09 -49.20
C SER A 24 27.83 -12.24 -48.34
N LEU A 25 26.64 -12.23 -48.97
CA LEU A 25 25.37 -12.39 -48.26
C LEU A 25 25.15 -13.83 -47.78
N ARG A 26 25.39 -14.85 -48.62
CA ARG A 26 25.17 -16.25 -48.21
C ARG A 26 26.11 -16.69 -47.09
N THR A 27 27.39 -16.33 -47.15
CA THR A 27 28.38 -16.68 -46.11
C THR A 27 28.15 -15.94 -44.79
N ARG A 28 27.67 -14.68 -44.85
CA ARG A 28 27.29 -13.91 -43.66
C ARG A 28 26.00 -14.43 -43.01
N TYR A 29 25.06 -14.97 -43.80
CA TYR A 29 23.83 -15.57 -43.25
C TYR A 29 24.09 -16.93 -42.59
N THR A 30 24.91 -17.83 -43.15
CA THR A 30 25.19 -19.13 -42.51
C THR A 30 26.09 -19.01 -41.27
N ILE A 31 27.08 -18.11 -41.26
CA ILE A 31 27.92 -17.87 -40.06
C ILE A 31 27.14 -17.09 -39.00
N GLY A 32 26.28 -16.15 -39.40
CA GLY A 32 25.37 -15.44 -38.50
C GLY A 32 24.33 -16.35 -37.84
N MET A 33 23.79 -17.33 -38.57
CA MET A 33 22.77 -18.25 -38.05
C MET A 33 23.34 -19.35 -37.12
N LEU A 34 24.61 -19.75 -37.32
CA LEU A 34 25.33 -20.65 -36.40
C LEU A 34 25.85 -19.92 -35.14
N CYS A 35 26.20 -18.63 -35.22
CA CYS A 35 26.52 -17.84 -34.03
C CYS A 35 25.27 -17.42 -33.24
N ALA A 36 24.14 -17.17 -33.90
CA ALA A 36 22.88 -16.82 -33.24
C ALA A 36 22.20 -18.02 -32.54
N SER A 37 22.43 -19.26 -33.01
CA SER A 37 21.93 -20.47 -32.33
C SER A 37 22.82 -20.92 -31.16
N ALA A 38 24.10 -20.51 -31.12
CA ALA A 38 24.97 -20.72 -29.97
C ALA A 38 24.77 -19.67 -28.85
N LEU A 39 24.26 -18.48 -29.17
CA LEU A 39 23.93 -17.40 -28.21
C LEU A 39 22.53 -17.50 -27.59
N LEU A 40 21.67 -18.41 -28.07
CA LEU A 40 20.33 -18.64 -27.51
C LEU A 40 20.22 -19.89 -26.64
N TYR A 41 21.30 -20.67 -26.52
CA TYR A 41 21.46 -21.55 -25.36
C TYR A 41 22.00 -20.72 -24.19
N SER A 42 21.16 -19.82 -23.68
CA SER A 42 21.17 -19.58 -22.24
C SER A 42 20.98 -20.95 -21.62
N ARG A 43 22.07 -21.60 -21.21
CA ARG A 43 21.98 -22.74 -20.31
C ARG A 43 21.19 -22.18 -19.13
N HIS A 44 19.92 -22.51 -19.05
CA HIS A 44 19.18 -22.41 -17.81
C HIS A 44 19.85 -23.43 -16.90
N VAL A 45 20.97 -23.01 -16.30
CA VAL A 45 21.46 -23.62 -15.09
C VAL A 45 20.30 -23.45 -14.13
N GLU A 46 19.80 -24.54 -13.58
CA GLU A 46 18.74 -24.48 -12.56
C GLU A 46 19.34 -23.86 -11.30
N ALA A 47 18.52 -23.13 -10.54
CA ALA A 47 19.00 -22.55 -9.29
C ALA A 47 19.42 -23.64 -8.33
N ALA A 48 20.55 -23.43 -7.68
CA ALA A 48 21.08 -24.32 -6.67
C ALA A 48 20.63 -23.89 -5.27
N ALA A 49 20.55 -24.88 -4.38
CA ALA A 49 20.38 -24.60 -2.96
C ALA A 49 21.50 -23.70 -2.45
N GLY A 50 21.13 -22.63 -1.76
CA GLY A 50 22.07 -21.62 -1.30
C GLY A 50 22.33 -20.48 -2.28
N ASP A 51 21.56 -20.37 -3.37
CA ASP A 51 21.61 -19.20 -4.23
C ASP A 51 20.86 -17.99 -3.64
N ALA A 52 21.30 -16.78 -4.00
CA ALA A 52 20.74 -15.53 -3.53
C ALA A 52 19.33 -15.25 -4.08
N VAL A 53 18.52 -14.56 -3.29
CA VAL A 53 17.21 -14.05 -3.71
C VAL A 53 17.39 -13.06 -4.85
N LYS A 54 16.63 -13.25 -5.93
CA LYS A 54 16.73 -12.41 -7.14
C LYS A 54 16.50 -10.95 -6.83
N HIS A 55 17.20 -10.07 -7.54
CA HIS A 55 17.11 -8.63 -7.36
C HIS A 55 15.65 -8.11 -7.32
N ASP A 56 14.81 -8.51 -8.27
CA ASP A 56 13.40 -8.08 -8.30
C ASP A 56 12.57 -8.60 -7.14
N ASN A 57 12.92 -9.76 -6.58
CA ASN A 57 12.22 -10.35 -5.44
C ASN A 57 12.62 -9.63 -4.15
N VAL A 58 13.89 -9.26 -3.99
CA VAL A 58 14.35 -8.37 -2.90
C VAL A 58 13.59 -7.05 -2.98
N LYS A 59 13.51 -6.43 -4.17
CA LYS A 59 12.72 -5.22 -4.37
C LYS A 59 11.26 -5.40 -3.95
N ALA A 60 10.61 -6.48 -4.38
CA ALA A 60 9.21 -6.74 -4.05
C ALA A 60 8.98 -6.94 -2.55
N ILE A 61 9.91 -7.59 -1.85
CA ILE A 61 9.89 -7.72 -0.38
C ILE A 61 9.95 -6.32 0.27
N CYS A 62 10.81 -5.44 -0.21
CA CYS A 62 10.92 -4.08 0.30
C CYS A 62 9.70 -3.22 -0.02
N ASP A 63 9.05 -3.44 -1.16
CA ASP A 63 7.79 -2.76 -1.48
C ASP A 63 6.67 -3.14 -0.49
N VAL A 64 6.66 -4.38 0.05
CA VAL A 64 5.76 -4.76 1.16
C VAL A 64 6.05 -3.94 2.42
N ALA A 65 7.33 -3.81 2.80
CA ALA A 65 7.72 -3.03 3.97
C ALA A 65 7.35 -1.54 3.80
N ALA A 66 7.60 -0.95 2.63
CA ALA A 66 7.25 0.45 2.33
C ALA A 66 5.74 0.69 2.38
N ASP A 67 4.92 -0.24 1.87
CA ASP A 67 3.47 -0.14 2.00
C ASP A 67 2.98 -0.20 3.46
N GLY A 68 3.69 -0.92 4.32
CA GLY A 68 3.44 -0.88 5.76
C GLY A 68 3.54 0.53 6.35
N GLN A 69 4.47 1.38 5.86
CA GLN A 69 4.65 2.75 6.35
C GLN A 69 3.45 3.61 5.96
N LYS A 70 3.00 3.47 4.71
CA LYS A 70 1.80 4.15 4.19
C LYS A 70 0.55 3.76 4.96
N LEU A 71 0.44 2.48 5.35
CA LEU A 71 -0.67 1.97 6.14
C LEU A 71 -0.69 2.64 7.52
N MET A 72 0.45 2.68 8.22
CA MET A 72 0.56 3.38 9.51
C MET A 72 0.25 4.88 9.40
N ALA A 73 0.76 5.55 8.37
CA ALA A 73 0.46 6.96 8.09
C ALA A 73 -1.05 7.21 7.88
N THR A 74 -1.73 6.29 7.21
CA THR A 74 -3.19 6.36 6.97
C THR A 74 -3.97 6.13 8.26
N LEU A 75 -3.55 5.16 9.09
CA LEU A 75 -4.16 4.94 10.41
C LEU A 75 -4.01 6.17 11.32
N LEU A 76 -2.82 6.79 11.35
CA LEU A 76 -2.60 8.03 12.09
C LEU A 76 -3.49 9.16 11.57
N LYS A 77 -3.56 9.32 10.24
CA LYS A 77 -4.47 10.30 9.63
C LYS A 77 -5.92 10.07 10.06
N ASN A 78 -6.41 8.84 10.03
CA ASN A 78 -7.79 8.54 10.42
C ASN A 78 -8.06 8.90 11.90
N MET A 79 -7.09 8.65 12.79
CA MET A 79 -7.19 9.03 14.21
C MET A 79 -7.16 10.55 14.42
N GLN A 80 -6.32 11.28 13.67
CA GLN A 80 -6.26 12.74 13.71
C GLN A 80 -7.52 13.38 13.12
N ASP A 81 -8.01 12.83 12.01
CA ASP A 81 -9.26 13.24 11.37
C ASP A 81 -10.43 13.06 12.34
N LEU A 82 -10.51 11.94 13.07
CA LEU A 82 -11.52 11.73 14.12
C LEU A 82 -11.57 12.87 15.15
N GLY A 83 -10.41 13.24 15.71
CA GLY A 83 -10.33 14.34 16.68
C GLY A 83 -10.65 15.71 16.07
N ARG A 84 -10.22 15.94 14.81
CA ARG A 84 -10.54 17.17 14.08
C ARG A 84 -12.03 17.30 13.83
N GLU A 85 -12.66 16.27 13.28
CA GLU A 85 -14.10 16.29 12.97
C GLU A 85 -14.96 16.43 14.23
N ALA A 86 -14.58 15.76 15.34
CA ALA A 86 -15.24 15.94 16.62
C ALA A 86 -15.14 17.38 17.15
N ARG A 87 -13.95 18.00 17.06
CA ARG A 87 -13.74 19.40 17.46
C ARG A 87 -14.54 20.36 16.59
N ILE A 88 -14.57 20.13 15.28
CA ILE A 88 -15.37 20.92 14.34
C ILE A 88 -16.86 20.82 14.72
N ALA A 89 -17.37 19.61 14.95
CA ALA A 89 -18.75 19.39 15.36
C ALA A 89 -19.09 20.08 16.69
N GLN A 90 -18.20 20.01 17.68
CA GLN A 90 -18.38 20.65 18.98
C GLN A 90 -18.43 22.19 18.85
N LEU A 91 -17.49 22.80 18.14
CA LEU A 91 -17.47 24.25 17.96
C LEU A 91 -18.72 24.74 17.23
N ARG A 92 -19.18 24.00 16.22
CA ARG A 92 -20.41 24.32 15.48
C ARG A 92 -21.65 24.19 16.34
N SER A 93 -21.76 23.09 17.10
CA SER A 93 -22.88 22.88 18.01
C SER A 93 -22.97 24.00 19.05
N LEU A 94 -21.86 24.39 19.67
CA LEU A 94 -21.83 25.47 20.65
C LEU A 94 -22.23 26.82 20.04
N ARG A 95 -21.73 27.16 18.85
CA ARG A 95 -22.11 28.40 18.16
C ARG A 95 -23.60 28.44 17.84
N LEU A 96 -24.15 27.34 17.34
CA LEU A 96 -25.59 27.23 17.03
C LEU A 96 -26.44 27.39 18.29
N GLN A 97 -26.04 26.78 19.40
CA GLN A 97 -26.73 26.92 20.68
C GLN A 97 -26.72 28.37 21.20
N VAL A 98 -25.58 29.06 21.11
CA VAL A 98 -25.46 30.47 21.52
C VAL A 98 -26.35 31.36 20.65
N TYR A 99 -26.32 31.15 19.32
CA TYR A 99 -27.17 31.89 18.39
C TYR A 99 -28.65 31.67 18.71
N ASP A 100 -29.08 30.42 18.84
CA ASP A 100 -30.48 30.06 19.10
C ASP A 100 -30.99 30.62 20.43
N ALA A 101 -30.18 30.54 21.49
CA ALA A 101 -30.49 31.12 22.79
C ALA A 101 -30.69 32.64 22.71
N ALA A 102 -29.93 33.32 21.83
CA ALA A 102 -29.98 34.77 21.69
C ALA A 102 -31.09 35.27 20.76
N THR A 103 -31.42 34.54 19.68
CA THR A 103 -32.34 35.02 18.64
C THR A 103 -33.72 34.38 18.68
N ASN A 104 -33.82 33.13 19.13
CA ASN A 104 -35.04 32.35 18.91
C ASN A 104 -35.89 32.17 20.16
N GLN A 105 -35.43 32.60 21.35
CA GLN A 105 -36.20 32.61 22.61
C GLN A 105 -36.99 31.31 22.89
N GLY A 106 -36.46 30.15 22.48
CA GLY A 106 -37.09 28.83 22.65
C GLY A 106 -37.95 28.33 21.48
N GLN A 107 -38.00 29.02 20.34
CA GLN A 107 -38.65 28.55 19.10
C GLN A 107 -37.63 28.14 18.03
N THR A 108 -36.82 27.12 18.31
CA THR A 108 -35.85 26.58 17.36
C THR A 108 -36.55 25.86 16.20
N PRO A 109 -36.24 26.18 14.93
CA PRO A 109 -36.77 25.45 13.79
C PRO A 109 -36.33 23.97 13.78
N LYS A 110 -37.22 23.06 13.35
CA LYS A 110 -36.95 21.61 13.31
C LYS A 110 -35.66 21.23 12.58
N HIS A 111 -35.37 21.90 11.46
CA HIS A 111 -34.15 21.64 10.67
C HIS A 111 -32.88 22.05 11.44
N THR A 112 -32.94 23.13 12.22
CA THR A 112 -31.85 23.57 13.09
C THR A 112 -31.63 22.57 14.23
N THR A 113 -32.70 22.06 14.85
CA THR A 113 -32.60 21.02 15.87
C THR A 113 -32.07 19.69 15.30
N ALA A 114 -32.42 19.35 14.06
CA ALA A 114 -31.87 18.19 13.36
C ALA A 114 -30.35 18.31 13.14
N VAL A 115 -29.88 19.50 12.73
CA VAL A 115 -28.44 19.79 12.57
C VAL A 115 -27.72 19.67 13.91
N TRP A 116 -28.27 20.25 14.98
CA TRP A 116 -27.68 20.13 16.31
C TRP A 116 -27.59 18.66 16.74
N SER A 117 -28.67 17.90 16.63
CA SER A 117 -28.67 16.46 16.96
C SER A 117 -27.60 15.70 16.17
N MET A 118 -27.42 15.99 14.89
CA MET A 118 -26.37 15.38 14.07
C MET A 118 -24.97 15.72 14.59
N LEU A 119 -24.71 16.98 14.94
CA LEU A 119 -23.42 17.41 15.47
C LEU A 119 -23.13 16.79 16.85
N THR A 120 -24.12 16.70 17.73
CA THR A 120 -23.99 16.01 19.02
C THR A 120 -23.66 14.54 18.80
N GLU A 121 -24.35 13.89 17.87
CA GLU A 121 -24.14 12.48 17.55
C GLU A 121 -22.73 12.24 16.95
N GLN A 122 -22.20 13.16 16.14
CA GLN A 122 -20.80 13.09 15.69
C GLN A 122 -19.82 13.08 16.88
N ILE A 123 -20.03 13.95 17.87
CA ILE A 123 -19.16 14.06 19.06
C ILE A 123 -19.24 12.78 19.91
N GLU A 124 -20.45 12.25 20.10
CA GLU A 124 -20.68 11.00 20.83
C GLU A 124 -20.07 9.79 20.11
N ARG A 125 -20.21 9.71 18.78
CA ARG A 125 -19.59 8.68 17.95
C ARG A 125 -18.07 8.75 18.06
N ALA A 126 -17.49 9.94 17.97
CA ALA A 126 -16.04 10.10 18.14
C ALA A 126 -15.56 9.61 19.51
N SER A 127 -16.28 9.97 20.58
CA SER A 127 -15.98 9.51 21.95
C SER A 127 -16.09 7.99 22.07
N THR A 128 -17.13 7.40 21.46
CA THR A 128 -17.36 5.95 21.43
C THR A 128 -16.26 5.22 20.66
N ILE A 129 -15.78 5.78 19.55
CA ILE A 129 -14.70 5.21 18.75
C ILE A 129 -13.40 5.20 19.56
N VAL A 130 -13.07 6.31 20.22
CA VAL A 130 -11.86 6.44 21.07
C VAL A 130 -11.91 5.47 22.26
N ALA A 131 -13.07 5.35 22.91
CA ALA A 131 -13.25 4.44 24.05
C ALA A 131 -13.49 2.97 23.65
N GLY A 132 -13.69 2.71 22.35
CA GLY A 132 -14.20 1.43 21.85
C GLY A 132 -13.16 0.55 21.15
N THR A 133 -13.65 -0.52 20.54
CA THR A 133 -12.83 -1.51 19.85
C THR A 133 -12.21 -0.99 18.55
N ALA A 134 -12.76 0.06 17.95
CA ALA A 134 -12.25 0.66 16.73
C ALA A 134 -10.84 1.25 16.92
N ALA A 135 -10.62 2.05 17.97
CA ALA A 135 -9.29 2.57 18.31
C ALA A 135 -8.31 1.43 18.64
N ALA A 136 -8.75 0.41 19.41
CA ALA A 136 -7.92 -0.75 19.72
C ALA A 136 -7.53 -1.54 18.46
N THR A 137 -8.44 -1.65 17.47
CA THR A 137 -8.18 -2.29 16.18
C THR A 137 -7.17 -1.51 15.36
N ALA A 138 -7.24 -0.17 15.37
CA ALA A 138 -6.27 0.70 14.71
C ALA A 138 -4.86 0.54 15.30
N ILE A 139 -4.75 0.58 16.63
CA ILE A 139 -3.49 0.40 17.36
C ILE A 139 -2.91 -1.00 17.09
N LYS A 140 -3.77 -2.03 17.12
CA LYS A 140 -3.37 -3.40 16.77
C LYS A 140 -2.85 -3.47 15.34
N GLY A 141 -3.53 -2.84 14.38
CA GLY A 141 -3.12 -2.78 12.98
C GLY A 141 -1.74 -2.13 12.83
N ALA A 142 -1.53 -0.97 13.43
CA ALA A 142 -0.23 -0.29 13.41
C ALA A 142 0.88 -1.15 14.03
N ARG A 143 0.63 -1.77 15.20
CA ARG A 143 1.57 -2.67 15.86
C ARG A 143 1.94 -3.88 14.99
N ASP A 144 0.94 -4.55 14.42
CA ASP A 144 1.16 -5.77 13.67
C ASP A 144 1.91 -5.49 12.35
N VAL A 145 1.63 -4.34 11.71
CA VAL A 145 2.38 -3.85 10.54
C VAL A 145 3.81 -3.45 10.90
N GLY A 146 4.01 -2.77 12.03
CA GLY A 146 5.36 -2.45 12.52
C GLY A 146 6.20 -3.71 12.80
N ARG A 147 5.57 -4.77 13.34
CA ARG A 147 6.23 -6.08 13.51
C ARG A 147 6.60 -6.72 12.18
N LEU A 148 5.73 -6.66 11.18
CA LEU A 148 6.02 -7.16 9.83
C LEU A 148 7.23 -6.42 9.23
N GLN A 149 7.22 -5.09 9.29
CA GLN A 149 8.32 -4.26 8.79
C GLN A 149 9.63 -4.56 9.49
N GLY A 150 9.62 -4.63 10.83
CA GLY A 150 10.79 -5.02 11.60
C GLY A 150 11.32 -6.38 11.16
N ALA A 151 10.45 -7.39 11.01
CA ALA A 151 10.85 -8.72 10.58
C ALA A 151 11.42 -8.76 9.15
N ILE A 152 10.91 -7.93 8.23
CA ILE A 152 11.43 -7.81 6.86
C ILE A 152 12.81 -7.15 6.90
N THR A 153 12.90 -5.97 7.51
CA THR A 153 14.12 -5.18 7.53
C THR A 153 15.23 -5.87 8.29
N GLU A 154 14.94 -6.47 9.45
CA GLU A 154 15.93 -7.23 10.23
C GLU A 154 16.55 -8.35 9.40
N PHE A 155 15.73 -9.12 8.67
CA PHE A 155 16.24 -10.16 7.80
C PHE A 155 17.14 -9.57 6.71
N LEU A 156 16.68 -8.54 5.99
CA LEU A 156 17.42 -7.96 4.88
C LEU A 156 18.74 -7.33 5.33
N GLU A 157 18.74 -6.60 6.44
CA GLU A 157 19.94 -5.99 7.01
C GLU A 157 20.91 -7.05 7.52
N THR A 158 20.42 -8.06 8.24
CA THR A 158 21.27 -9.18 8.69
C THR A 158 21.92 -9.88 7.51
N GLN A 159 21.17 -10.15 6.43
CA GLN A 159 21.72 -10.79 5.24
C GLN A 159 22.70 -9.89 4.46
N ALA A 160 22.48 -8.57 4.48
CA ALA A 160 23.40 -7.61 3.90
C ALA A 160 24.71 -7.54 4.70
N ASP A 161 24.64 -7.46 6.02
CA ASP A 161 25.82 -7.34 6.89
C ASP A 161 26.59 -8.66 7.05
N ALA A 162 25.93 -9.82 6.87
CA ALA A 162 26.56 -11.14 6.89
C ALA A 162 27.17 -11.57 5.54
N SER A 163 27.13 -10.71 4.52
CA SER A 163 27.66 -10.98 3.19
C SER A 163 29.15 -10.67 3.08
N ALA A 164 29.82 -11.25 2.08
CA ALA A 164 31.21 -10.95 1.76
C ALA A 164 31.55 -11.25 0.30
N ALA A 165 32.09 -10.25 -0.40
CA ALA A 165 32.50 -10.35 -1.81
C ALA A 165 31.37 -10.80 -2.75
N THR A 166 31.42 -12.05 -3.23
CA THR A 166 30.39 -12.66 -4.08
C THR A 166 29.46 -13.60 -3.33
N LYS A 167 29.58 -13.65 -1.99
CA LYS A 167 28.85 -14.54 -1.11
C LYS A 167 27.82 -13.77 -0.30
N GLY A 168 26.59 -14.27 -0.27
CA GLY A 168 25.48 -13.68 0.47
C GLY A 168 24.13 -14.03 -0.15
N CYS A 169 23.08 -13.48 0.44
CA CYS A 169 21.71 -13.93 0.19
C CYS A 169 20.85 -12.99 -0.65
N LEU A 170 21.34 -11.78 -0.94
CA LEU A 170 20.57 -10.74 -1.62
C LEU A 170 21.33 -10.24 -2.84
N GLN A 171 20.74 -10.33 -4.03
CA GLN A 171 21.36 -9.77 -5.22
C GLN A 171 21.32 -8.23 -5.22
N ALA A 172 22.38 -7.61 -5.75
CA ALA A 172 22.45 -6.16 -5.97
C ALA A 172 21.97 -5.74 -7.37
N SER A 173 21.92 -6.67 -8.32
CA SER A 173 21.47 -6.44 -9.70
C SER A 173 20.90 -7.72 -10.29
N ASN A 174 20.13 -7.61 -11.36
CA ASN A 174 19.66 -8.78 -12.11
C ASN A 174 20.84 -9.56 -12.71
N GLY A 175 20.90 -10.87 -12.46
CA GLY A 175 21.91 -11.76 -13.01
C GLY A 175 23.24 -11.72 -12.24
N GLY A 176 23.87 -12.90 -12.13
CA GLY A 176 25.28 -13.06 -11.74
C GLY A 176 25.55 -13.03 -10.23
N THR A 177 26.82 -12.84 -9.89
CA THR A 177 27.39 -12.90 -8.53
C THR A 177 27.39 -11.55 -7.80
N ASN A 178 26.64 -10.56 -8.30
CA ASN A 178 26.57 -9.24 -7.67
C ASN A 178 25.66 -9.30 -6.46
N ILE A 179 26.26 -9.27 -5.27
CA ILE A 179 25.58 -9.37 -3.98
C ILE A 179 25.62 -8.04 -3.24
N ILE A 180 24.56 -7.77 -2.48
CA ILE A 180 24.53 -6.66 -1.52
C ILE A 180 25.57 -6.96 -0.43
N ASN A 181 26.63 -6.15 -0.36
CA ASN A 181 27.80 -6.36 0.51
C ASN A 181 27.72 -5.66 1.87
N ASP A 182 26.75 -4.77 2.06
CA ASP A 182 26.49 -4.12 3.34
C ASP A 182 25.12 -3.41 3.34
N LYS A 183 24.68 -2.98 4.52
CA LYS A 183 23.45 -2.21 4.71
C LYS A 183 23.38 -0.89 3.91
N THR A 184 24.50 -0.21 3.71
CA THR A 184 24.51 1.05 2.93
C THR A 184 24.18 0.78 1.47
N GLN A 185 24.77 -0.28 0.91
CA GLN A 185 24.48 -0.74 -0.44
C GLN A 185 23.02 -1.19 -0.56
N LEU A 186 22.50 -1.96 0.41
CA LEU A 186 21.09 -2.38 0.45
C LEU A 186 20.15 -1.19 0.23
N TYR A 187 20.34 -0.12 1.00
CA TYR A 187 19.49 1.06 0.92
C TYR A 187 19.70 1.90 -0.34
N SER A 188 20.92 1.94 -0.88
CA SER A 188 21.19 2.65 -2.14
C SER A 188 20.57 1.94 -3.35
N THR A 189 20.57 0.61 -3.36
CA THR A 189 19.97 -0.22 -4.41
C THR A 189 18.45 -0.26 -4.27
N TYR A 190 17.96 -0.36 -3.03
CA TYR A 190 16.55 -0.52 -2.72
C TYR A 190 16.10 0.48 -1.67
N ALA A 191 15.80 1.71 -2.10
CA ALA A 191 15.39 2.78 -1.20
C ALA A 191 14.21 2.39 -0.28
N ASN A 192 13.28 1.57 -0.79
CA ASN A 192 12.10 1.08 -0.05
C ASN A 192 12.42 0.09 1.08
N CYS A 193 13.64 -0.47 1.17
CA CYS A 193 14.02 -1.37 2.27
C CYS A 193 14.39 -0.61 3.56
N LYS A 194 14.62 0.70 3.46
CA LYS A 194 15.00 1.54 4.59
C LYS A 194 13.78 1.87 5.43
N LEU A 195 13.81 1.49 6.70
CA LEU A 195 12.79 1.95 7.64
C LEU A 195 12.96 3.44 7.91
N ASP A 196 11.86 4.16 7.83
CA ASP A 196 11.77 5.49 8.38
C ASP A 196 11.52 5.38 9.88
N LEU A 197 12.50 5.83 10.65
CA LEU A 197 12.44 5.89 12.12
C LEU A 197 12.06 7.28 12.62
N ALA A 198 11.78 8.22 11.72
CA ALA A 198 11.24 9.51 12.09
C ALA A 198 9.86 9.38 12.73
N GLU A 199 9.41 10.45 13.38
CA GLU A 199 8.06 10.52 13.90
C GLU A 199 7.04 10.31 12.76
N PRO A 200 6.04 9.43 12.94
CA PRO A 200 5.08 9.16 11.89
C PRO A 200 4.31 10.43 11.49
N THR A 201 4.32 10.75 10.20
CA THR A 201 3.51 11.83 9.65
C THR A 201 2.19 11.29 9.11
N ALA A 202 1.07 11.96 9.41
CA ALA A 202 -0.22 11.60 8.86
C ALA A 202 -0.27 11.79 7.35
N GLY A 203 -0.79 10.79 6.63
CA GLY A 203 -0.90 10.83 5.17
C GLY A 203 -1.79 9.71 4.64
N ALA A 204 -2.33 9.87 3.43
CA ALA A 204 -3.19 8.88 2.77
C ALA A 204 -2.61 8.44 1.42
N THR A 205 -1.33 8.06 1.41
CA THR A 205 -0.72 7.52 0.20
C THR A 205 -1.32 6.15 -0.12
N ALA A 206 -1.71 5.97 -1.38
CA ALA A 206 -2.31 4.71 -1.82
C ALA A 206 -1.35 3.52 -1.60
N LEU A 207 -1.92 2.43 -1.05
CA LEU A 207 -1.23 1.14 -0.97
C LEU A 207 -1.11 0.54 -2.37
N THR A 208 0.03 -0.10 -2.64
CA THR A 208 0.41 -0.62 -3.96
C THR A 208 0.67 -2.13 -3.96
N VAL A 209 0.88 -2.74 -2.80
CA VAL A 209 1.30 -4.13 -2.60
C VAL A 209 0.44 -4.80 -1.52
N ILE A 210 0.24 -4.16 -0.36
CA ILE A 210 -0.67 -4.66 0.67
C ILE A 210 -2.09 -4.18 0.32
N THR A 211 -2.99 -5.10 -0.02
CA THR A 211 -4.37 -4.75 -0.38
C THR A 211 -5.35 -5.24 0.67
N LYS A 212 -6.62 -4.85 0.50
CA LYS A 212 -7.73 -5.38 1.30
C LYS A 212 -7.96 -6.88 1.11
N THR A 213 -7.40 -7.51 0.07
CA THR A 213 -7.62 -8.93 -0.19
C THR A 213 -6.41 -9.78 0.16
N GLY A 214 -5.19 -9.24 0.09
CA GLY A 214 -3.95 -10.00 0.21
C GLY A 214 -2.74 -9.16 -0.19
N ILE A 215 -1.62 -9.82 -0.51
CA ILE A 215 -0.44 -9.19 -1.10
C ILE A 215 -0.54 -9.34 -2.63
N GLN A 216 -0.39 -8.23 -3.36
CA GLN A 216 -0.39 -8.21 -4.82
C GLN A 216 1.01 -8.02 -5.42
N GLY A 217 1.11 -8.00 -6.75
CA GLY A 217 2.38 -7.86 -7.46
C GLY A 217 3.14 -9.18 -7.57
N LYS A 218 4.47 -9.10 -7.59
CA LYS A 218 5.37 -10.23 -7.92
C LYS A 218 5.26 -11.41 -6.95
N LEU A 219 4.96 -11.14 -5.68
CA LEU A 219 4.88 -12.17 -4.63
C LEU A 219 3.48 -12.82 -4.51
N ARG A 220 2.48 -12.31 -5.26
CA ARG A 220 1.06 -12.67 -5.09
C ARG A 220 0.80 -14.18 -5.16
N ASN A 221 1.29 -14.82 -6.22
CA ASN A 221 0.94 -16.21 -6.56
C ASN A 221 1.95 -17.23 -5.98
N GLY A 222 2.85 -16.78 -5.11
CA GLY A 222 4.00 -17.56 -4.70
C GLY A 222 5.05 -17.70 -5.80
N LEU A 223 6.25 -18.11 -5.41
CA LEU A 223 7.38 -18.32 -6.30
C LEU A 223 8.08 -19.63 -5.91
N SER A 224 8.30 -20.49 -6.89
CA SER A 224 9.15 -21.68 -6.73
C SER A 224 10.62 -21.29 -6.56
N HIS A 225 11.48 -22.25 -6.22
CA HIS A 225 12.90 -22.01 -5.97
C HIS A 225 13.58 -21.25 -7.12
N GLY A 226 13.57 -21.80 -8.34
CA GLY A 226 14.19 -21.16 -9.50
C GLY A 226 13.54 -19.82 -9.93
N ALA A 227 12.32 -19.52 -9.47
CA ALA A 227 11.71 -18.20 -9.64
C ALA A 227 12.12 -17.21 -8.54
N THR A 228 12.49 -17.73 -7.37
CA THR A 228 12.88 -16.97 -6.17
C THR A 228 14.36 -16.60 -6.18
N THR A 229 15.24 -17.54 -6.54
CA THR A 229 16.70 -17.41 -6.48
C THR A 229 17.34 -17.44 -7.86
N ASP A 230 18.47 -16.75 -8.01
CA ASP A 230 19.21 -16.70 -9.28
C ASP A 230 20.14 -17.89 -9.41
N SER A 231 20.01 -18.61 -10.51
CA SER A 231 20.78 -19.82 -10.80
C SER A 231 22.20 -19.61 -11.32
N SER A 232 22.61 -18.36 -11.49
CA SER A 232 23.87 -18.02 -12.13
C SER A 232 25.04 -17.84 -11.16
N ALA A 233 24.83 -18.00 -9.85
CA ALA A 233 25.85 -17.65 -8.88
C ALA A 233 25.78 -18.53 -7.63
N ASN A 234 26.83 -19.34 -7.41
CA ASN A 234 27.10 -20.05 -6.17
C ASN A 234 27.41 -19.05 -5.05
N THR A 235 26.39 -18.37 -4.54
CA THR A 235 26.53 -17.27 -3.57
C THR A 235 26.62 -17.76 -2.13
N ASP A 236 26.54 -19.07 -1.90
CA ASP A 236 26.69 -19.73 -0.60
C ASP A 236 25.81 -19.11 0.51
N CYS A 237 24.57 -18.79 0.17
CA CYS A 237 23.57 -18.33 1.12
C CYS A 237 23.08 -19.49 2.01
N ASP A 238 23.68 -19.65 3.18
CA ASP A 238 23.32 -20.72 4.12
C ASP A 238 21.85 -20.68 4.59
N ALA A 239 21.23 -19.49 4.61
CA ALA A 239 19.81 -19.32 4.92
C ALA A 239 18.88 -19.78 3.77
N GLY A 240 19.40 -19.88 2.55
CA GLY A 240 18.69 -20.29 1.34
C GLY A 240 18.89 -21.76 0.96
N MET A 241 19.51 -22.54 1.84
CA MET A 241 19.68 -23.98 1.67
C MET A 241 18.34 -24.72 1.80
N GLY A 242 18.21 -25.83 1.09
CA GLY A 242 17.01 -26.66 1.11
C GLY A 242 16.74 -27.29 2.48
N THR A 243 15.48 -27.70 2.72
CA THR A 243 15.03 -28.21 4.01
C THR A 243 15.81 -29.42 4.52
N GLY A 244 16.39 -30.26 3.64
CA GLY A 244 17.18 -31.41 4.06
C GLY A 244 18.61 -31.09 4.50
N THR A 245 19.14 -29.92 4.12
CA THR A 245 20.55 -29.53 4.30
C THR A 245 20.67 -28.09 4.79
N TYR A 246 19.70 -27.61 5.57
CA TYR A 246 19.65 -26.23 6.05
C TYR A 246 20.85 -25.91 6.95
N LYS A 247 21.60 -24.83 6.65
CA LYS A 247 22.94 -24.61 7.23
C LYS A 247 23.03 -23.53 8.30
N LEU A 248 22.04 -22.64 8.42
CA LEU A 248 22.11 -21.46 9.32
C LEU A 248 22.54 -21.80 10.76
N THR A 249 22.14 -22.97 11.27
CA THR A 249 22.48 -23.43 12.63
C THR A 249 23.44 -24.64 12.67
N TYR A 250 23.85 -25.18 11.52
CA TYR A 250 24.56 -26.47 11.42
C TYR A 250 25.71 -26.52 10.38
N GLY A 251 26.39 -25.38 10.17
CA GLY A 251 27.69 -25.30 9.48
C GLY A 251 27.73 -26.02 8.12
N THR A 252 28.88 -26.61 7.78
CA THR A 252 29.16 -27.14 6.43
C THR A 252 28.23 -28.30 6.00
N THR A 253 27.75 -29.11 6.94
CA THR A 253 26.92 -30.29 6.65
C THR A 253 25.44 -29.96 6.55
N GLY A 254 24.97 -28.96 7.29
CA GLY A 254 23.55 -28.65 7.42
C GLY A 254 22.76 -29.73 8.16
N HIS A 255 21.46 -29.48 8.33
CA HIS A 255 20.54 -30.34 9.06
C HIS A 255 19.11 -30.26 8.46
N SER A 256 18.31 -31.30 8.67
CA SER A 256 16.94 -31.38 8.17
C SER A 256 15.95 -30.56 9.01
N VAL A 257 15.34 -29.54 8.42
CA VAL A 257 14.29 -28.70 9.03
C VAL A 257 12.89 -28.99 8.49
N THR A 258 12.67 -30.12 7.82
CA THR A 258 11.38 -30.47 7.18
C THR A 258 10.18 -30.45 8.15
N GLY A 259 10.38 -30.77 9.43
CA GLY A 259 9.32 -30.70 10.43
C GLY A 259 8.97 -29.27 10.91
N HIS A 260 9.89 -28.31 10.72
CA HIS A 260 9.80 -26.94 11.26
C HIS A 260 10.41 -25.96 10.27
N VAL A 261 9.81 -25.86 9.09
CA VAL A 261 10.34 -25.05 7.98
C VAL A 261 10.52 -23.59 8.38
N PRO A 262 11.73 -23.02 8.26
CA PRO A 262 12.01 -21.63 8.57
C PRO A 262 11.16 -20.65 7.75
N LYS A 263 10.63 -19.64 8.44
CA LYS A 263 9.93 -18.49 7.85
C LYS A 263 10.77 -17.23 8.06
N LEU A 264 11.08 -16.53 7.00
CA LEU A 264 12.04 -15.42 6.96
C LEU A 264 11.40 -14.17 6.35
N ALA A 265 11.99 -13.00 6.60
CA ALA A 265 11.45 -11.71 6.16
C ALA A 265 9.95 -11.54 6.47
N GLY A 266 9.56 -11.82 7.72
CA GLY A 266 8.15 -11.80 8.12
C GLY A 266 7.28 -12.78 7.34
N GLY A 267 7.81 -13.96 6.97
CA GLY A 267 7.09 -15.01 6.24
C GLY A 267 6.93 -14.78 4.74
N LEU A 268 7.55 -13.74 4.17
CA LEU A 268 7.61 -13.53 2.73
C LEU A 268 8.56 -14.53 2.04
N LEU A 269 9.51 -15.10 2.80
CA LEU A 269 10.38 -16.16 2.35
C LEU A 269 10.20 -17.39 3.24
N THR A 270 10.20 -18.56 2.61
CA THR A 270 10.29 -19.87 3.26
C THR A 270 11.32 -20.70 2.51
N VAL A 271 11.65 -21.89 3.01
CA VAL A 271 12.51 -22.83 2.28
C VAL A 271 11.77 -24.13 1.92
N ASP A 272 11.96 -24.63 0.72
CA ASP A 272 11.54 -25.96 0.29
C ASP A 272 12.74 -26.92 0.22
N THR A 273 12.60 -28.08 -0.42
CA THR A 273 13.71 -29.04 -0.57
C THR A 273 14.91 -28.49 -1.34
N ASN A 274 14.71 -27.45 -2.16
CA ASN A 274 15.71 -26.87 -3.04
C ASN A 274 16.24 -25.55 -2.52
N GLY A 275 15.50 -24.79 -1.71
CA GLY A 275 15.98 -23.56 -1.09
C GLY A 275 14.87 -22.53 -0.93
N PHE A 276 15.21 -21.24 -1.02
CA PHE A 276 14.21 -20.18 -0.85
C PHE A 276 13.06 -20.30 -1.83
N THR A 277 11.85 -20.08 -1.31
CA THR A 277 10.59 -19.96 -2.04
C THR A 277 9.75 -18.85 -1.43
N VAL A 278 8.72 -18.42 -2.17
CA VAL A 278 7.71 -17.48 -1.68
C VAL A 278 6.37 -18.20 -1.61
N PRO A 279 5.66 -18.21 -0.46
CA PRO A 279 4.34 -18.79 -0.36
C PRO A 279 3.31 -18.00 -1.18
N GLU A 280 2.15 -18.58 -1.47
CA GLU A 280 1.05 -17.82 -2.06
C GLU A 280 0.51 -16.78 -1.06
N LEU A 281 0.28 -15.55 -1.51
CA LEU A 281 -0.13 -14.43 -0.66
C LEU A 281 -1.36 -13.67 -1.19
N ALA A 282 -1.98 -14.15 -2.27
CA ALA A 282 -3.04 -13.45 -2.99
C ALA A 282 -4.30 -13.18 -2.15
N THR A 283 -4.52 -13.97 -1.10
CA THR A 283 -5.67 -13.87 -0.21
C THR A 283 -5.24 -13.68 1.23
N LYS A 284 -6.10 -13.09 2.05
CA LYS A 284 -5.91 -12.94 3.50
C LYS A 284 -5.64 -14.27 4.18
N VAL A 285 -6.33 -15.34 3.77
CA VAL A 285 -6.14 -16.69 4.31
C VAL A 285 -4.75 -17.22 3.96
N ALA A 286 -4.32 -17.05 2.71
CA ALA A 286 -2.98 -17.46 2.28
C ALA A 286 -1.89 -16.67 3.00
N ALA A 287 -2.05 -15.34 3.09
CA ALA A 287 -1.15 -14.47 3.85
C ALA A 287 -1.08 -14.85 5.34
N SER A 288 -2.22 -15.16 5.98
CA SER A 288 -2.27 -15.59 7.38
C SER A 288 -1.61 -16.95 7.60
N THR A 289 -1.72 -17.86 6.64
CA THR A 289 -1.04 -19.16 6.66
C THR A 289 0.48 -18.99 6.53
N ALA A 290 0.93 -18.08 5.66
CA ALA A 290 2.34 -17.72 5.53
C ALA A 290 2.87 -17.17 6.86
N THR A 291 2.20 -16.19 7.46
CA THR A 291 2.45 -15.74 8.84
C THR A 291 1.29 -14.91 9.40
N GLU A 292 1.16 -14.88 10.73
CA GLU A 292 0.21 -14.00 11.40
C GLU A 292 0.45 -12.51 11.08
N TYR A 293 1.70 -12.09 10.83
CA TYR A 293 2.03 -10.69 10.55
C TYR A 293 1.47 -10.23 9.19
N LEU A 294 1.59 -11.05 8.15
CA LEU A 294 1.05 -10.75 6.82
C LEU A 294 -0.48 -10.74 6.84
N GLY A 295 -1.10 -11.72 7.51
CA GLY A 295 -2.56 -11.75 7.71
C GLY A 295 -3.08 -10.51 8.47
N ALA A 296 -2.34 -10.08 9.49
CA ALA A 296 -2.68 -8.89 10.25
C ALA A 296 -2.50 -7.59 9.42
N ALA A 297 -1.46 -7.50 8.59
CA ALA A 297 -1.26 -6.35 7.70
C ALA A 297 -2.41 -6.22 6.67
N VAL A 298 -2.86 -7.34 6.08
CA VAL A 298 -4.03 -7.37 5.19
C VAL A 298 -5.29 -6.97 5.94
N THR A 299 -5.48 -7.45 7.17
CA THR A 299 -6.60 -7.04 8.03
C THR A 299 -6.56 -5.54 8.35
N ALA A 300 -5.38 -4.98 8.56
CA ALA A 300 -5.24 -3.55 8.81
C ALA A 300 -5.59 -2.74 7.55
N ALA A 301 -5.19 -3.21 6.36
CA ALA A 301 -5.55 -2.61 5.07
C ALA A 301 -7.06 -2.64 4.79
N GLU A 302 -7.75 -3.74 5.15
CA GLU A 302 -9.21 -3.86 5.09
C GLU A 302 -9.92 -2.76 5.90
N ASN A 303 -9.36 -2.40 7.05
CA ASN A 303 -9.94 -1.47 8.02
C ASN A 303 -9.45 -0.02 7.89
N LEU A 304 -8.85 0.37 6.75
CA LEU A 304 -8.34 1.73 6.53
C LEU A 304 -9.39 2.81 6.29
N THR A 305 -10.67 2.48 6.34
CA THR A 305 -11.72 3.50 6.18
C THR A 305 -11.65 4.55 7.28
N PRO A 306 -11.95 5.83 6.98
CA PRO A 306 -12.08 6.85 8.02
C PRO A 306 -13.03 6.40 9.14
N PHE A 307 -12.69 6.72 10.39
CA PHE A 307 -13.51 6.32 11.54
C PHE A 307 -14.84 7.07 11.62
N ILE A 308 -14.89 8.28 11.06
CA ILE A 308 -16.05 9.15 11.12
C ILE A 308 -16.20 9.88 9.79
N GLU A 309 -17.45 10.16 9.42
CA GLU A 309 -17.77 11.01 8.27
C GLU A 309 -17.47 12.48 8.62
N SER A 310 -17.14 13.27 7.60
CA SER A 310 -16.93 14.71 7.75
C SER A 310 -18.16 15.37 8.40
N ALA A 311 -17.93 16.21 9.41
CA ALA A 311 -18.99 17.08 9.93
C ALA A 311 -19.27 18.27 9.00
N ASP A 312 -18.43 18.45 7.97
CA ASP A 312 -18.47 19.52 6.98
C ASP A 312 -19.34 19.19 5.76
N ILE A 313 -20.65 19.18 5.98
CA ILE A 313 -21.65 19.03 4.93
C ILE A 313 -22.15 20.42 4.51
N ASN A 314 -21.77 20.88 3.33
CA ASN A 314 -22.04 22.25 2.84
C ASN A 314 -22.89 22.31 1.56
N THR A 315 -23.43 21.16 1.14
CA THR A 315 -24.36 21.07 0.01
C THR A 315 -25.58 20.26 0.41
N ILE A 316 -26.72 20.61 -0.18
CA ILE A 316 -27.97 19.90 0.00
C ILE A 316 -27.86 18.48 -0.60
N GLY A 317 -27.13 18.35 -1.71
CA GLY A 317 -26.85 17.07 -2.35
C GLY A 317 -26.17 16.09 -1.40
N THR A 318 -25.15 16.52 -0.65
CA THR A 318 -24.49 15.68 0.35
C THR A 318 -25.37 15.47 1.58
N LEU A 319 -26.06 16.50 2.07
CA LEU A 319 -26.88 16.43 3.28
C LEU A 319 -28.04 15.43 3.18
N LYS A 320 -28.69 15.35 2.01
CA LYS A 320 -29.80 14.42 1.74
C LYS A 320 -29.44 12.95 1.96
N TYR A 321 -28.17 12.60 1.77
CA TYR A 321 -27.70 11.21 1.77
C TYR A 321 -26.66 10.92 2.86
N ALA A 322 -26.26 11.92 3.64
CA ALA A 322 -25.31 11.76 4.73
C ALA A 322 -25.93 10.83 5.79
N ALA A 323 -25.28 9.69 6.05
CA ALA A 323 -25.75 8.70 7.00
C ALA A 323 -25.87 9.32 8.41
N ILE A 324 -24.92 10.17 8.78
CA ILE A 324 -24.91 10.87 10.06
C ILE A 324 -26.10 11.83 10.25
N PHE A 325 -26.60 12.45 9.17
CA PHE A 325 -27.75 13.35 9.24
C PHE A 325 -29.08 12.59 9.20
N LYS A 326 -29.11 11.46 8.50
CA LYS A 326 -30.32 10.66 8.29
C LYS A 326 -31.01 10.27 9.59
N ASP A 327 -30.25 9.84 10.59
CA ASP A 327 -30.78 9.43 11.90
C ASP A 327 -31.46 10.60 12.63
N SER A 328 -30.86 11.79 12.56
CA SER A 328 -31.47 13.01 13.10
C SER A 328 -32.66 13.48 12.27
N ALA A 329 -32.60 13.34 10.95
CA ALA A 329 -33.67 13.72 10.04
C ALA A 329 -34.95 12.89 10.28
N ARG A 330 -34.84 11.58 10.53
CA ARG A 330 -35.96 10.73 10.95
C ARG A 330 -36.67 11.27 12.19
N HIS A 331 -35.88 11.69 13.18
CA HIS A 331 -36.44 12.18 14.43
C HIS A 331 -37.20 13.50 14.26
N TYR A 332 -36.60 14.48 13.59
CA TYR A 332 -37.17 15.83 13.56
C TYR A 332 -38.11 16.10 12.38
N PHE A 333 -37.90 15.48 11.22
CA PHE A 333 -38.79 15.66 10.06
C PHE A 333 -39.95 14.66 10.05
N LEU A 334 -39.72 13.41 10.45
CA LEU A 334 -40.73 12.35 10.40
C LEU A 334 -41.35 12.01 11.76
N ASN A 335 -40.84 12.59 12.86
CA ASN A 335 -41.26 12.25 14.23
C ASN A 335 -41.12 10.74 14.53
N LYS A 336 -40.02 10.15 14.04
CA LYS A 336 -39.71 8.72 14.22
C LYS A 336 -38.55 8.50 15.18
N SER A 337 -38.32 7.26 15.58
CA SER A 337 -37.06 6.94 16.25
C SER A 337 -35.89 7.04 15.26
N LYS A 338 -34.68 7.29 15.77
CA LYS A 338 -33.47 7.40 14.94
C LYS A 338 -33.20 6.14 14.09
N THR A 339 -33.69 4.97 14.52
CA THR A 339 -33.49 3.67 13.87
C THR A 339 -34.66 3.20 13.01
N GLU A 340 -35.79 3.90 13.02
CA GLU A 340 -36.99 3.51 12.26
C GLU A 340 -36.89 4.02 10.82
N ALA A 341 -36.59 3.12 9.88
CA ALA A 341 -36.32 3.44 8.47
C ALA A 341 -37.57 3.62 7.60
N GLN A 342 -38.76 3.50 8.18
CA GLN A 342 -40.02 3.77 7.51
C GLN A 342 -40.02 5.20 6.97
N GLU A 343 -40.43 5.37 5.71
CA GLU A 343 -40.53 6.67 5.02
C GLU A 343 -39.19 7.39 4.78
N ASP A 344 -38.06 6.69 4.89
CA ASP A 344 -36.72 7.22 4.55
C ASP A 344 -36.66 7.80 3.11
N ASN A 345 -37.47 7.26 2.19
CA ASN A 345 -37.58 7.74 0.81
C ASN A 345 -38.17 9.16 0.70
N SER A 346 -38.84 9.66 1.73
CA SER A 346 -39.38 11.03 1.78
C SER A 346 -38.39 12.06 2.34
N LEU A 347 -37.36 11.62 3.08
CA LEU A 347 -36.38 12.50 3.71
C LEU A 347 -35.68 13.45 2.72
N PRO A 348 -35.23 13.02 1.53
CA PRO A 348 -34.54 13.93 0.61
C PRO A 348 -35.38 15.16 0.23
N SER A 349 -36.69 14.98 -0.01
CA SER A 349 -37.61 16.07 -0.36
C SER A 349 -37.91 16.97 0.84
N LEU A 350 -38.01 16.41 2.05
CA LEU A 350 -38.23 17.19 3.27
C LEU A 350 -37.01 18.02 3.65
N ILE A 351 -35.81 17.48 3.45
CA ILE A 351 -34.54 18.19 3.64
C ILE A 351 -34.44 19.32 2.61
N GLU A 352 -34.78 19.05 1.35
CA GLU A 352 -34.79 20.07 0.29
C GLU A 352 -35.73 21.23 0.63
N ALA A 353 -36.96 20.93 1.03
CA ALA A 353 -37.93 21.96 1.42
C ALA A 353 -37.56 22.73 2.68
N ALA A 354 -36.67 22.19 3.53
CA ALA A 354 -36.29 22.82 4.78
C ALA A 354 -35.09 23.76 4.65
N PHE A 355 -34.17 23.46 3.73
CA PHE A 355 -32.95 24.24 3.50
C PHE A 355 -32.96 25.02 2.18
N ASP A 356 -33.98 24.82 1.33
CA ASP A 356 -34.15 25.38 -0.02
C ASP A 356 -33.04 24.99 -1.02
N ASP A 357 -31.79 25.36 -0.76
CA ASP A 357 -30.63 25.16 -1.63
C ASP A 357 -29.31 25.01 -0.85
N ASP A 358 -28.18 24.93 -1.56
CA ASP A 358 -26.85 24.90 -0.95
C ASP A 358 -26.53 26.15 -0.13
N ALA A 359 -27.10 27.32 -0.48
CA ALA A 359 -26.91 28.55 0.26
C ALA A 359 -27.68 28.53 1.58
N GLY A 360 -28.89 27.97 1.62
CA GLY A 360 -29.63 27.76 2.87
C GLY A 360 -28.96 26.73 3.77
N VAL A 361 -28.41 25.63 3.23
CA VAL A 361 -27.55 24.72 4.01
C VAL A 361 -26.36 25.46 4.62
N LYS A 362 -25.64 26.27 3.83
CA LYS A 362 -24.51 27.07 4.34
C LYS A 362 -24.95 28.06 5.40
N LYS A 363 -26.03 28.79 5.14
CA LYS A 363 -26.57 29.78 6.06
C LYS A 363 -26.92 29.16 7.40
N ASP A 364 -27.67 28.07 7.41
CA ASP A 364 -28.21 27.49 8.65
C ASP A 364 -27.18 26.64 9.40
N MET A 365 -26.29 25.94 8.68
CA MET A 365 -25.26 25.12 9.33
C MET A 365 -23.98 25.88 9.67
N TYR A 366 -23.71 27.04 9.03
CA TYR A 366 -22.40 27.71 9.13
C TYR A 366 -22.49 29.20 9.42
N GLU A 367 -23.13 29.97 8.54
CA GLU A 367 -22.94 31.42 8.49
C GLU A 367 -23.70 32.13 9.60
N THR A 368 -24.94 31.70 9.86
CA THR A 368 -25.82 32.35 10.83
C THR A 368 -25.22 32.36 12.23
N ALA A 369 -24.70 31.21 12.67
CA ALA A 369 -24.07 31.08 13.98
C ALA A 369 -22.63 31.61 14.01
N SER A 370 -21.88 31.56 12.90
CA SER A 370 -20.50 32.06 12.87
C SER A 370 -20.41 33.58 12.82
N ASN A 371 -21.41 34.24 12.23
CA ASN A 371 -21.47 35.69 12.11
C ASN A 371 -22.14 36.37 13.30
N TYR A 372 -22.67 35.61 14.26
CA TYR A 372 -23.28 36.17 15.45
C TYR A 372 -22.20 36.76 16.38
N PRO A 373 -22.22 38.07 16.67
CA PRO A 373 -21.23 38.69 17.53
C PRO A 373 -21.43 38.23 18.97
N ILE A 374 -20.42 37.55 19.54
CA ILE A 374 -20.43 37.22 20.97
C ILE A 374 -20.28 38.53 21.76
N PRO A 375 -21.20 38.85 22.69
CA PRO A 375 -21.13 40.04 23.54
C PRO A 375 -19.77 40.18 24.24
N GLU A 376 -19.27 41.41 24.37
CA GLU A 376 -17.94 41.67 24.93
C GLU A 376 -17.82 41.14 26.37
N GLU A 377 -18.89 41.22 27.16
CA GLU A 377 -18.96 40.68 28.53
C GLU A 377 -18.78 39.16 28.64
N LEU A 378 -18.95 38.41 27.55
CA LEU A 378 -18.77 36.95 27.50
C LEU A 378 -17.44 36.55 26.86
N ARG A 379 -16.66 37.50 26.36
CA ARG A 379 -15.31 37.23 25.85
C ARG A 379 -14.37 37.08 27.05
N PRO A 380 -13.41 36.13 27.01
CA PRO A 380 -12.37 36.08 28.03
C PRO A 380 -11.74 37.48 28.11
N SER A 381 -11.73 38.10 29.29
CA SER A 381 -10.98 39.34 29.47
C SER A 381 -9.57 39.03 29.01
N VAL A 382 -9.01 39.85 28.11
CA VAL A 382 -7.59 39.77 27.78
C VAL A 382 -6.89 39.83 29.14
N ALA A 383 -6.33 38.69 29.57
CA ALA A 383 -5.51 38.68 30.76
C ALA A 383 -4.42 39.71 30.46
N GLN A 384 -4.40 40.78 31.26
CA GLN A 384 -3.26 41.67 31.26
C GLN A 384 -2.09 40.81 31.75
N ASP A 385 -1.30 40.32 30.80
CA ASP A 385 0.04 39.78 31.07
C ASP A 385 0.91 40.85 31.75
#